data_AF-A0A0M9VJC8-F1
#
_entry.id   AF-A0A0M9VJC8-F1
#
_cell.length_a   1.000
_cell.length_b   1.000
_cell.length_c   1.000
_cell.angle_alpha   90.00
_cell.angle_beta   90.00
_cell.angle_gamma   90.00
#
_symmetry.space_group_name_H-M   'P 1'
#
loop_
_entity.id
_entity.type
_entity.pdbx_description
1 polymer ?
#
loop_
_entity_poly.entity_id
_entity_poly.type
_entity_poly.pdbx_seq_one_letter_code
_entity_poly.pdbx_strand_id
1 'polypeptide(L)'
;MKLKELLGIYDDMERALAVPHRVKKLQLLFPDNLNAYADDFLKFENLTVLDIHAGLNHVPYIPEQIASLKKLKKLSVLNLPFTKLPEWVFGMSNLEYLMLRGHEVTVLPSSVGNLQRLKILRIENCEITALPPEIKTLKNLKHLSLVHTWVRDLTLDDLPPNLTVLHIPYGTMTDAELDKAKTFIPSLKILVTTFSCYKWGEYSPFPKGSAADGAGSE
;
A
#
# COMPACT_ATOMS: atom_id res chain seq x y z
N MET A 1 -26.40 7.86 -5.48
CA MET A 1 -25.64 9.07 -5.11
C MET A 1 -26.04 9.56 -3.72
N LYS A 2 -27.29 10.03 -3.52
CA LYS A 2 -27.75 10.61 -2.23
C LYS A 2 -27.50 9.78 -0.96
N LEU A 3 -27.68 8.45 -0.99
CA LEU A 3 -27.49 7.61 0.20
C LEU A 3 -26.03 7.51 0.66
N LYS A 4 -25.07 7.47 -0.28
CA LYS A 4 -23.63 7.43 0.04
C LYS A 4 -23.18 8.73 0.70
N GLU A 5 -23.64 9.86 0.16
CA GLU A 5 -23.32 11.20 0.67
C GLU A 5 -23.88 11.44 2.07
N LEU A 6 -25.09 10.92 2.36
CA LEU A 6 -25.67 10.91 3.72
C LEU A 6 -24.80 10.12 4.72
N LEU A 7 -24.11 9.08 4.26
CA LEU A 7 -23.17 8.30 5.07
C LEU A 7 -21.76 8.93 5.13
N GLY A 8 -21.54 10.07 4.46
CA GLY A 8 -20.24 10.73 4.39
C GLY A 8 -19.26 10.07 3.43
N ILE A 9 -19.76 9.34 2.43
CA ILE A 9 -18.96 8.61 1.44
C ILE A 9 -18.99 9.38 0.12
N TYR A 10 -17.81 9.76 -0.35
CA TYR A 10 -17.62 10.52 -1.58
C TYR A 10 -16.62 9.81 -2.48
N ASP A 11 -16.81 9.96 -3.79
CA ASP A 11 -15.95 9.40 -4.84
C ASP A 11 -15.38 10.47 -5.78
N ASP A 12 -15.49 11.74 -5.38
CA ASP A 12 -15.18 12.92 -6.17
C ASP A 12 -14.74 14.06 -5.26
N MET A 13 -13.70 14.79 -5.67
CA MET A 13 -13.11 15.87 -4.88
C MET A 13 -14.03 17.08 -4.78
N GLU A 14 -14.66 17.49 -5.87
CA GLU A 14 -15.50 18.69 -5.89
C GLU A 14 -16.71 18.55 -4.96
N ARG A 15 -17.41 17.41 -5.05
CA ARG A 15 -18.53 17.11 -4.14
C ARG A 15 -18.10 16.95 -2.69
N ALA A 16 -16.93 16.36 -2.44
CA ALA A 16 -16.39 16.24 -1.08
C ALA A 16 -16.08 17.63 -0.49
N LEU A 17 -15.51 18.53 -1.28
CA LEU A 17 -15.14 19.89 -0.87
C LEU A 17 -16.32 20.83 -0.68
N ALA A 18 -17.48 20.53 -1.28
CA ALA A 18 -18.71 21.25 -0.99
C ALA A 18 -19.18 21.05 0.47
N VAL A 19 -18.82 19.94 1.11
CA VAL A 19 -19.24 19.57 2.49
C VAL A 19 -18.15 18.83 3.27
N PRO A 20 -16.95 19.42 3.45
CA PRO A 20 -15.75 18.71 3.88
C PRO A 20 -15.86 18.09 5.28
N HIS A 21 -16.58 18.74 6.21
CA HIS A 21 -16.82 18.21 7.55
C HIS A 21 -17.70 16.96 7.57
N ARG A 22 -18.47 16.67 6.51
CA ARG A 22 -19.30 15.45 6.41
C ARG A 22 -18.54 14.27 5.82
N VAL A 23 -17.38 14.50 5.21
CA VAL A 23 -16.61 13.46 4.52
C VAL A 23 -15.95 12.54 5.55
N LYS A 24 -16.40 11.29 5.59
CA LYS A 24 -15.85 10.21 6.43
C LYS A 24 -15.01 9.24 5.60
N LYS A 25 -15.39 9.05 4.34
CA LYS A 25 -14.72 8.19 3.38
C LYS A 25 -14.63 8.88 2.03
N LEU A 26 -13.44 8.86 1.44
CA LEU A 26 -13.17 9.41 0.12
C LEU A 26 -12.51 8.34 -0.74
N GLN A 27 -13.07 8.07 -1.92
CA GLN A 27 -12.56 7.09 -2.88
C GLN A 27 -12.25 7.76 -4.21
N LEU A 28 -10.99 8.03 -4.47
CA LEU A 28 -10.56 8.71 -5.69
C LEU A 28 -10.08 7.66 -6.70
N LEU A 29 -10.88 7.46 -7.73
CA LEU A 29 -10.56 6.55 -8.83
C LEU A 29 -9.95 7.34 -9.98
N PHE A 30 -8.72 7.02 -10.32
CA PHE A 30 -7.95 7.62 -11.41
C PHE A 30 -7.86 9.15 -11.31
N PRO A 31 -7.43 9.73 -10.16
CA PRO A 31 -7.34 11.17 -10.06
C PRO A 31 -6.22 11.72 -10.96
N ASP A 32 -6.51 12.77 -11.72
CA ASP A 32 -5.55 13.37 -12.65
C ASP A 32 -4.44 14.14 -11.91
N ASN A 33 -4.79 15.03 -10.97
CA ASN A 33 -3.81 15.83 -10.24
C ASN A 33 -4.23 16.05 -8.79
N LEU A 34 -3.84 15.13 -7.88
CA LEU A 34 -4.11 15.30 -6.45
C LEU A 34 -3.32 16.45 -5.81
N ASN A 35 -2.20 16.87 -6.41
CA ASN A 35 -1.42 17.98 -5.89
C ASN A 35 -2.16 19.32 -6.01
N ALA A 36 -3.06 19.47 -6.99
CA ALA A 36 -3.92 20.65 -7.08
C ALA A 36 -4.84 20.82 -5.85
N TYR A 37 -5.09 19.73 -5.13
CA TYR A 37 -5.93 19.68 -3.93
C TYR A 37 -5.13 19.48 -2.64
N ALA A 38 -3.82 19.78 -2.66
CA ALA A 38 -2.94 19.47 -1.53
C ALA A 38 -3.44 20.09 -0.21
N ASP A 39 -3.73 21.39 -0.21
CA ASP A 39 -4.24 22.09 0.98
C ASP A 39 -5.73 21.80 1.25
N ASP A 40 -6.47 21.34 0.25
CA ASP A 40 -7.87 20.95 0.41
C ASP A 40 -8.05 19.71 1.28
N PHE A 41 -7.06 18.80 1.30
CA PHE A 41 -7.08 17.66 2.22
C PHE A 41 -7.14 18.11 3.69
N LEU A 42 -6.60 19.29 4.02
CA LEU A 42 -6.62 19.82 5.38
C LEU A 42 -8.05 20.13 5.86
N LYS A 43 -9.01 20.31 4.95
CA LYS A 43 -10.40 20.61 5.26
C LYS A 43 -11.18 19.37 5.73
N PHE A 44 -10.71 18.15 5.43
CA PHE A 44 -11.43 16.92 5.75
C PHE A 44 -11.17 16.41 7.17
N GLU A 45 -11.62 17.18 8.17
CA GLU A 45 -11.40 16.92 9.61
C GLU A 45 -11.95 15.58 10.12
N ASN A 46 -12.92 15.00 9.40
CA ASN A 46 -13.61 13.76 9.76
C ASN A 46 -13.26 12.58 8.86
N LEU A 47 -12.29 12.73 7.95
CA LEU A 47 -11.89 11.65 7.07
C LEU A 47 -11.23 10.51 7.85
N THR A 48 -11.80 9.32 7.72
CA THR A 48 -11.32 8.09 8.38
C THR A 48 -10.82 7.04 7.39
N VAL A 49 -11.30 7.11 6.15
CA VAL A 49 -10.94 6.18 5.07
C VAL A 49 -10.62 6.97 3.81
N LEU A 50 -9.44 6.75 3.26
CA LEU A 50 -9.01 7.33 2.00
C LEU A 50 -8.52 6.19 1.10
N ASP A 51 -9.21 6.00 -0.02
CA ASP A 51 -8.81 5.07 -1.06
C ASP A 51 -8.40 5.88 -2.29
N ILE A 52 -7.17 5.72 -2.77
CA ILE A 52 -6.63 6.37 -3.96
C ILE A 52 -6.21 5.28 -4.94
N HIS A 53 -6.80 5.27 -6.12
CA HIS A 53 -6.48 4.33 -7.19
C HIS A 53 -5.87 5.12 -8.33
N ALA A 54 -4.55 5.08 -8.51
CA ALA A 54 -3.90 5.76 -9.61
C ALA A 54 -4.21 5.07 -10.96
N GLY A 55 -4.19 5.87 -12.03
CA GLY A 55 -4.30 5.38 -13.40
C GLY A 55 -2.99 4.76 -13.88
N LEU A 56 -3.08 3.79 -14.81
CA LEU A 56 -1.90 3.14 -15.39
C LEU A 56 -1.03 4.10 -16.22
N ASN A 57 -1.61 5.21 -16.69
CA ASN A 57 -0.99 6.14 -17.64
C ASN A 57 -0.58 7.48 -17.01
N HIS A 58 -0.94 7.73 -15.75
CA HIS A 58 -0.60 8.97 -15.06
C HIS A 58 -0.39 8.74 -13.58
N VAL A 59 0.71 9.27 -13.05
CA VAL A 59 1.09 9.16 -11.65
C VAL A 59 0.60 10.41 -10.94
N PRO A 60 -0.54 10.38 -10.22
CA PRO A 60 -0.90 11.50 -9.39
C PRO A 60 0.19 11.66 -8.33
N TYR A 61 0.84 12.82 -8.28
CA TYR A 61 1.62 13.19 -7.11
C TYR A 61 0.67 13.20 -5.90
N ILE A 62 0.98 12.40 -4.89
CA ILE A 62 0.15 12.30 -3.69
C ILE A 62 0.67 13.32 -2.67
N PRO A 63 -0.12 14.34 -2.30
CA PRO A 63 0.33 15.42 -1.45
C PRO A 63 0.62 14.93 -0.03
N GLU A 64 1.73 15.38 0.54
CA GLU A 64 2.14 15.06 1.92
C GLU A 64 1.16 15.58 2.96
N GLN A 65 0.33 16.56 2.61
CA GLN A 65 -0.76 17.11 3.42
C GLN A 65 -1.72 16.02 3.90
N ILE A 66 -1.84 14.88 3.20
CA ILE A 66 -2.60 13.71 3.65
C ILE A 66 -2.09 13.21 5.01
N ALA A 67 -0.80 13.35 5.32
CA ALA A 67 -0.21 12.99 6.62
C ALA A 67 -0.77 13.81 7.79
N SER A 68 -1.34 14.99 7.52
CA SER A 68 -1.95 15.85 8.53
C SER A 68 -3.31 15.32 9.03
N LEU A 69 -3.95 14.39 8.30
CA LEU A 69 -5.29 13.88 8.58
C LEU A 69 -5.31 13.03 9.87
N LYS A 70 -5.52 13.70 11.01
CA LYS A 70 -5.39 13.07 12.34
C LYS A 70 -6.39 11.95 12.60
N LYS A 71 -7.55 11.95 11.94
CA LYS A 71 -8.58 10.90 12.10
C LYS A 71 -8.47 9.78 11.06
N LEU A 72 -7.52 9.85 10.12
CA LEU A 72 -7.37 8.82 9.10
C LEU A 72 -6.91 7.51 9.74
N LYS A 73 -7.71 6.45 9.53
CA LYS A 73 -7.45 5.11 10.06
C LYS A 73 -7.14 4.10 8.97
N LYS A 74 -7.68 4.32 7.76
CA LYS A 74 -7.49 3.43 6.62
C LYS A 74 -6.99 4.23 5.43
N LEU A 75 -5.84 3.84 4.91
CA LEU A 75 -5.26 4.38 3.70
C LEU A 75 -5.01 3.23 2.72
N SER A 76 -5.62 3.31 1.54
CA SER A 76 -5.33 2.43 0.43
C SER A 76 -4.78 3.27 -0.71
N VAL A 77 -3.59 2.93 -1.20
CA VAL A 77 -2.97 3.60 -2.33
C VAL A 77 -2.55 2.56 -3.36
N LEU A 78 -3.23 2.54 -4.50
CA LEU A 78 -3.15 1.48 -5.48
C LEU A 78 -2.61 1.97 -6.83
N ASN A 79 -1.97 1.06 -7.56
CA ASN A 79 -1.48 1.23 -8.93
C ASN A 79 -0.46 2.36 -9.07
N LEU A 80 0.44 2.50 -8.10
CA LEU A 80 1.44 3.55 -8.14
C LEU A 80 2.66 3.06 -8.94
N PRO A 81 3.09 3.77 -10.00
CA PRO A 81 4.40 3.58 -10.62
C PRO A 81 5.49 4.28 -9.79
N PHE A 82 5.49 4.01 -8.50
CA PHE A 82 6.52 4.51 -7.61
C PHE A 82 7.76 3.63 -7.71
N THR A 83 8.89 4.23 -8.06
CA THR A 83 10.21 3.70 -7.68
C THR A 83 10.40 3.71 -6.16
N LYS A 84 9.66 4.57 -5.42
CA LYS A 84 9.75 4.73 -3.95
C LYS A 84 8.41 5.00 -3.27
N LEU A 85 8.15 4.34 -2.15
CA LEU A 85 6.99 4.63 -1.30
C LEU A 85 7.06 6.04 -0.70
N PRO A 86 5.93 6.76 -0.58
CA PRO A 86 5.90 8.08 0.03
C PRO A 86 6.23 7.99 1.52
N GLU A 87 7.37 8.55 1.93
CA GLU A 87 7.86 8.43 3.31
C GLU A 87 6.89 9.02 4.35
N TRP A 88 6.14 10.07 3.98
CA TRP A 88 5.17 10.72 4.85
C TRP A 88 4.04 9.78 5.33
N VAL A 89 3.71 8.72 4.59
CA VAL A 89 2.71 7.71 5.02
C VAL A 89 3.11 7.09 6.34
N PHE A 90 4.41 6.87 6.55
CA PHE A 90 4.95 6.24 7.73
C PHE A 90 5.00 7.19 8.95
N GLY A 91 4.70 8.49 8.77
CA GLY A 91 4.47 9.43 9.86
C GLY A 91 3.06 9.35 10.47
N MET A 92 2.13 8.61 9.84
CA MET A 92 0.72 8.59 10.20
C MET A 92 0.43 7.57 11.32
N SER A 93 0.86 7.86 12.54
CA SER A 93 0.78 6.96 13.71
C SER A 93 -0.64 6.50 14.12
N ASN A 94 -1.69 7.12 13.56
CA ASN A 94 -3.09 6.75 13.76
C ASN A 94 -3.62 5.69 12.79
N LEU A 95 -2.87 5.32 11.74
CA LEU A 95 -3.30 4.32 10.78
C LEU A 95 -3.46 2.94 11.44
N GLU A 96 -4.61 2.32 11.18
CA GLU A 96 -4.94 0.95 11.57
C GLU A 96 -4.91 -0.01 10.36
N TYR A 97 -5.06 0.51 9.15
CA TYR A 97 -5.01 -0.23 7.89
C TYR A 97 -4.19 0.54 6.86
N LEU A 98 -3.22 -0.14 6.25
CA LEU A 98 -2.44 0.38 5.15
C LEU A 98 -2.38 -0.66 4.03
N MET A 99 -2.81 -0.26 2.83
CA MET A 99 -2.63 -1.05 1.61
C MET A 99 -1.85 -0.23 0.60
N LEU A 100 -0.74 -0.80 0.13
CA LEU A 100 0.14 -0.23 -0.87
C LEU A 100 0.27 -1.22 -2.02
N ARG A 101 -0.01 -0.78 -3.24
CA ARG A 101 0.21 -1.55 -4.45
C ARG A 101 0.97 -0.70 -5.46
N GLY A 102 2.17 -1.11 -5.83
CA GLY A 102 2.99 -0.35 -6.79
C GLY A 102 4.06 -1.17 -7.48
N HIS A 103 4.23 -0.94 -8.77
CA HIS A 103 4.94 -1.85 -9.68
C HIS A 103 6.46 -1.85 -9.57
N GLU A 104 7.06 -0.79 -9.04
CA GLU A 104 8.53 -0.59 -9.03
C GLU A 104 9.08 -0.35 -7.61
N VAL A 105 8.27 -0.62 -6.59
CA VAL A 105 8.70 -0.45 -5.20
C VAL A 105 9.64 -1.59 -4.82
N THR A 106 10.91 -1.28 -4.61
CA THR A 106 11.95 -2.28 -4.28
C THR A 106 12.25 -2.40 -2.79
N VAL A 107 11.87 -1.40 -1.98
CA VAL A 107 12.20 -1.35 -0.55
C VAL A 107 10.99 -0.85 0.26
N LEU A 108 10.71 -1.54 1.37
CA LEU A 108 9.87 -1.03 2.45
C LEU A 108 10.78 -0.34 3.48
N PRO A 109 10.63 0.98 3.75
CA PRO A 109 11.54 1.70 4.64
C PRO A 109 11.39 1.28 6.10
N SER A 110 12.45 1.44 6.89
CA SER A 110 12.47 1.18 8.35
C SER A 110 11.43 2.01 9.12
N SER A 111 11.04 3.17 8.58
CA SER A 111 9.98 4.02 9.11
C SER A 111 8.62 3.31 9.20
N VAL A 112 8.42 2.17 8.54
CA VAL A 112 7.23 1.31 8.75
C VAL A 112 7.01 0.99 10.23
N GLY A 113 8.09 0.89 11.02
CA GLY A 113 8.03 0.69 12.48
C GLY A 113 7.31 1.81 13.24
N ASN A 114 7.11 2.99 12.66
CA ASN A 114 6.41 4.10 13.31
C ASN A 114 4.88 3.89 13.36
N LEU A 115 4.33 2.98 12.55
CA LEU A 115 2.90 2.72 12.45
C LEU A 115 2.38 1.83 13.60
N GLN A 116 2.60 2.27 14.84
CA GLN A 116 2.38 1.47 16.04
C GLN A 116 0.91 1.05 16.29
N ARG A 117 -0.07 1.70 15.64
CA ARG A 117 -1.49 1.34 15.68
C ARG A 117 -1.93 0.43 14.54
N LEU A 118 -1.04 0.11 13.61
CA LEU A 118 -1.36 -0.67 12.42
C LEU A 118 -1.77 -2.09 12.79
N LYS A 119 -2.91 -2.51 12.28
CA LYS A 119 -3.48 -3.85 12.46
C LYS A 119 -3.36 -4.68 11.20
N ILE A 120 -3.44 -4.02 10.04
CA ILE A 120 -3.40 -4.66 8.73
C ILE A 120 -2.43 -3.90 7.85
N LEU A 121 -1.43 -4.62 7.33
CA LEU A 121 -0.50 -4.14 6.32
C LEU A 121 -0.61 -5.05 5.09
N ARG A 122 -0.96 -4.46 3.94
CA ARG A 122 -0.97 -5.15 2.66
C ARG A 122 -0.01 -4.46 1.71
N ILE A 123 0.95 -5.20 1.22
CA ILE A 123 1.91 -4.78 0.20
C ILE A 123 1.75 -5.75 -0.95
N GLU A 124 1.35 -5.24 -2.11
CA GLU A 124 0.99 -6.08 -3.25
C GLU A 124 1.64 -5.59 -4.54
N ASN A 125 2.07 -6.54 -5.37
CA ASN A 125 2.70 -6.26 -6.68
C ASN A 125 3.92 -5.32 -6.60
N CYS A 126 4.74 -5.44 -5.55
CA CYS A 126 5.97 -4.68 -5.36
C CYS A 126 7.20 -5.58 -5.57
N GLU A 127 8.33 -5.04 -6.03
CA GLU A 127 9.61 -5.76 -6.17
C GLU A 127 10.42 -5.83 -4.86
N ILE A 128 9.75 -5.79 -3.70
CA ILE A 128 10.40 -5.87 -2.39
C ILE A 128 10.99 -7.26 -2.17
N THR A 129 12.28 -7.33 -1.86
CA THR A 129 13.03 -8.58 -1.65
C THR A 129 13.29 -8.93 -0.18
N ALA A 130 13.13 -7.96 0.74
CA ALA A 130 13.31 -8.16 2.17
C ALA A 130 12.41 -7.20 2.97
N LEU A 131 12.04 -7.60 4.17
CA LEU A 131 11.39 -6.70 5.13
C LEU A 131 12.44 -6.00 6.00
N PRO A 132 12.22 -4.73 6.37
CA PRO A 132 13.07 -4.05 7.33
C PRO A 132 12.90 -4.68 8.73
N PRO A 133 13.96 -4.78 9.55
CA PRO A 133 13.88 -5.34 10.90
C PRO A 133 12.83 -4.68 11.79
N GLU A 134 12.49 -3.42 11.52
CA GLU A 134 11.49 -2.64 12.25
C GLU A 134 10.07 -3.20 12.11
N ILE A 135 9.77 -4.06 11.13
CA ILE A 135 8.45 -4.67 10.99
C ILE A 135 8.05 -5.43 12.27
N LYS A 136 9.00 -6.08 12.96
CA LYS A 136 8.76 -6.82 14.20
C LYS A 136 8.33 -5.93 15.38
N THR A 137 8.56 -4.61 15.27
CA THR A 137 8.16 -3.64 16.30
C THR A 137 6.66 -3.36 16.28
N LEU A 138 5.93 -3.77 15.23
CA LEU A 138 4.50 -3.53 15.06
C LEU A 138 3.65 -4.47 15.93
N LYS A 139 3.62 -4.22 17.23
CA LYS A 139 2.93 -5.07 18.23
C LYS A 139 1.42 -5.22 17.99
N ASN A 140 0.79 -4.29 17.28
CA ASN A 140 -0.63 -4.34 16.97
C ASN A 140 -0.94 -5.02 15.62
N LEU A 141 0.08 -5.37 14.83
CA LEU A 141 -0.13 -5.97 13.51
C LEU A 141 -0.68 -7.38 13.65
N LYS A 142 -1.86 -7.60 13.06
CA LYS A 142 -2.57 -8.88 13.07
C LYS A 142 -2.55 -9.54 11.70
N HIS A 143 -2.51 -8.76 10.63
CA HIS A 143 -2.52 -9.24 9.26
C HIS A 143 -1.37 -8.61 8.47
N LEU A 144 -0.52 -9.44 7.89
CA LEU A 144 0.54 -9.04 6.97
C LEU A 144 0.34 -9.79 5.66
N SER A 145 0.19 -9.05 4.57
CA SER A 145 0.11 -9.60 3.22
C SER A 145 1.22 -9.03 2.35
N LEU A 146 2.00 -9.92 1.74
CA LEU A 146 3.14 -9.64 0.87
C LEU A 146 2.93 -10.28 -0.52
N VAL A 147 1.68 -10.47 -0.92
CA VAL A 147 1.34 -11.16 -2.17
C VAL A 147 1.96 -10.46 -3.37
N HIS A 148 2.48 -11.24 -4.31
CA HIS A 148 3.18 -10.72 -5.48
C HIS A 148 4.35 -9.78 -5.10
N THR A 149 5.09 -10.14 -4.05
CA THR A 149 6.39 -9.53 -3.70
C THR A 149 7.52 -10.54 -3.87
N TRP A 150 8.76 -10.09 -3.79
CA TRP A 150 9.93 -10.94 -4.02
C TRP A 150 10.65 -11.31 -2.72
N VAL A 151 9.97 -11.17 -1.57
CA VAL A 151 10.54 -11.46 -0.25
C VAL A 151 10.93 -12.92 -0.16
N ARG A 152 12.17 -13.18 0.25
CA ARG A 152 12.75 -14.51 0.45
C ARG A 152 13.42 -14.61 1.81
N ASP A 153 13.70 -15.84 2.22
CA ASP A 153 14.45 -16.18 3.43
C ASP A 153 13.83 -15.59 4.71
N LEU A 154 12.52 -15.36 4.70
CA LEU A 154 11.78 -14.85 5.86
C LEU A 154 11.70 -15.95 6.93
N THR A 155 11.98 -15.58 8.18
CA THR A 155 11.89 -16.47 9.34
C THR A 155 10.78 -16.01 10.30
N LEU A 156 10.41 -16.86 11.25
CA LEU A 156 9.48 -16.47 12.32
C LEU A 156 10.01 -15.34 13.20
N ASP A 157 11.33 -15.21 13.34
CA ASP A 157 11.98 -14.17 14.15
C ASP A 157 11.86 -12.77 13.51
N ASP A 158 11.59 -12.72 12.21
CA ASP A 158 11.37 -11.49 11.46
C ASP A 158 9.93 -10.96 11.59
N LEU A 159 9.01 -11.78 12.12
CA LEU A 159 7.59 -11.44 12.17
C LEU A 159 7.21 -10.60 13.39
N PRO A 160 6.16 -9.76 13.27
CA PRO A 160 5.55 -9.13 14.42
C PRO A 160 5.00 -10.18 15.41
N PRO A 161 5.14 -9.96 16.73
CA PRO A 161 4.87 -10.98 17.75
C PRO A 161 3.40 -11.41 17.86
N ASN A 162 2.49 -10.60 17.34
CA ASN A 162 1.05 -10.75 17.51
C ASN A 162 0.30 -11.06 16.20
N LEU A 163 1.05 -11.49 15.18
CA LEU A 163 0.52 -11.77 13.86
C LEU A 163 -0.42 -12.98 13.90
N THR A 164 -1.55 -12.87 13.20
CA THR A 164 -2.57 -13.93 13.12
C THR A 164 -2.80 -14.42 11.71
N VAL A 165 -2.52 -13.57 10.71
CA VAL A 165 -2.61 -13.92 9.30
C VAL A 165 -1.35 -13.43 8.61
N LEU A 166 -0.66 -14.35 7.94
CA LEU A 166 0.46 -14.06 7.06
C LEU A 166 0.13 -14.57 5.67
N HIS A 167 0.12 -13.69 4.68
CA HIS A 167 -0.09 -14.06 3.28
C HIS A 167 1.18 -13.75 2.50
N ILE A 168 1.82 -14.79 1.97
CA ILE A 168 3.15 -14.70 1.35
C ILE A 168 3.20 -15.39 -0.03
N PRO A 169 4.14 -14.96 -0.89
CA PRO A 169 4.54 -15.70 -2.09
C PRO A 169 5.10 -17.08 -1.75
N TYR A 170 4.99 -18.01 -2.71
CA TYR A 170 5.74 -19.26 -2.64
C TYR A 170 7.25 -18.99 -2.60
N GLY A 171 7.98 -19.73 -1.76
CA GLY A 171 9.43 -19.57 -1.59
C GLY A 171 9.85 -18.42 -0.69
N THR A 172 8.91 -17.69 -0.08
CA THR A 172 9.23 -16.66 0.93
C THR A 172 9.77 -17.25 2.23
N MET A 173 9.25 -18.40 2.65
CA MET A 173 9.70 -19.18 3.81
C MET A 173 10.09 -20.59 3.36
N THR A 174 11.05 -21.21 4.05
CA THR A 174 11.37 -22.64 3.83
C THR A 174 10.26 -23.54 4.38
N ASP A 175 10.12 -24.76 3.87
CA ASP A 175 9.15 -25.74 4.38
C ASP A 175 9.36 -26.02 5.87
N ALA A 176 10.62 -26.10 6.31
CA ALA A 176 10.97 -26.26 7.71
C ALA A 176 10.44 -25.11 8.58
N GLU A 177 10.49 -23.88 8.07
CA GLU A 177 9.97 -22.71 8.78
C GLU A 177 8.44 -22.69 8.81
N LEU A 178 7.80 -23.09 7.71
CA LEU A 178 6.34 -23.26 7.66
C LEU A 178 5.87 -24.34 8.66
N ASP A 179 6.61 -25.44 8.79
CA ASP A 179 6.28 -26.52 9.73
C ASP A 179 6.54 -26.12 11.18
N LYS A 180 7.61 -25.37 11.46
CA LYS A 180 7.79 -24.71 12.76
C LYS A 180 6.62 -23.81 13.09
N ALA A 181 6.17 -22.97 12.14
CA ALA A 181 5.08 -22.04 12.36
C ALA A 181 3.77 -22.76 12.73
N LYS A 182 3.43 -23.83 12.02
CA LYS A 182 2.25 -24.66 12.32
C LYS A 182 2.36 -25.32 13.70
N THR A 183 3.56 -25.72 14.10
CA THR A 183 3.81 -26.43 15.36
C THR A 183 3.79 -25.50 16.57
N PHE A 184 4.48 -24.35 16.48
CA PHE A 184 4.70 -23.45 17.61
C PHE A 184 3.70 -22.30 17.70
N ILE A 185 3.03 -21.94 16.60
CA ILE A 185 2.09 -20.82 16.53
C ILE A 185 0.81 -21.26 15.81
N PRO A 186 0.01 -22.19 16.38
CA PRO A 186 -1.17 -22.76 15.70
C PRO A 186 -2.26 -21.72 15.40
N SER A 187 -2.25 -20.57 16.08
CA SER A 187 -3.14 -19.44 15.79
C SER A 187 -2.74 -18.64 14.55
N LEU A 188 -1.50 -18.77 14.05
CA LEU A 188 -1.02 -18.07 12.87
C LEU A 188 -1.46 -18.81 11.60
N LYS A 189 -2.36 -18.18 10.86
CA LYS A 189 -2.78 -18.67 9.55
C LYS A 189 -1.81 -18.18 8.47
N ILE A 190 -1.03 -19.10 7.92
CA ILE A 190 -0.16 -18.83 6.77
C ILE A 190 -0.87 -19.22 5.48
N LEU A 191 -1.00 -18.26 4.57
CA LEU A 191 -1.50 -18.42 3.22
C LEU A 191 -0.33 -18.25 2.26
N VAL A 192 -0.12 -19.25 1.40
CA VAL A 192 0.95 -19.21 0.39
C VAL A 192 0.31 -19.16 -0.99
N THR A 193 0.72 -18.19 -1.81
CA THR A 193 0.24 -18.06 -3.20
C THR A 193 1.03 -18.96 -4.14
N THR A 194 0.36 -19.56 -5.12
CA THR A 194 0.94 -20.57 -6.04
C THR A 194 1.65 -19.99 -7.27
N PHE A 195 1.58 -18.68 -7.48
CA PHE A 195 2.15 -18.03 -8.67
C PHE A 195 3.37 -17.20 -8.29
N SER A 196 4.49 -17.46 -8.97
CA SER A 196 5.66 -16.60 -8.96
C SER A 196 5.28 -15.22 -9.50
N CYS A 197 5.73 -14.18 -8.81
CA CYS A 197 5.59 -12.79 -9.23
C CYS A 197 6.22 -12.62 -10.61
N TYR A 198 5.45 -12.16 -11.60
CA TYR A 198 6.01 -11.78 -12.90
C TYR A 198 6.59 -10.38 -12.79
N LYS A 199 7.81 -10.17 -13.31
CA LYS A 199 8.33 -8.81 -13.48
C LYS A 199 7.41 -8.04 -14.42
N TRP A 200 7.04 -6.83 -14.04
CA TRP A 200 6.28 -5.95 -14.92
C TRP A 200 7.11 -5.69 -16.19
N GLY A 201 6.59 -6.12 -17.34
CA GLY A 201 7.28 -6.01 -18.64
C GLY A 201 7.83 -7.32 -19.23
N GLU A 202 7.79 -8.45 -18.52
CA GLU A 202 8.14 -9.76 -19.12
C GLU A 202 7.01 -10.34 -19.98
N TYR A 203 5.77 -9.89 -19.78
CA TYR A 203 4.64 -10.08 -20.68
C TYR A 203 3.80 -8.79 -20.74
N SER A 204 4.27 -7.78 -21.46
CA SER A 204 3.36 -6.76 -21.99
C SER A 204 2.83 -7.28 -23.34
N PRO A 205 1.52 -7.55 -23.51
CA PRO A 205 0.95 -7.83 -24.83
C PRO A 205 1.00 -6.60 -25.75
N PHE A 206 1.35 -5.44 -25.22
CA PHE A 206 1.64 -4.23 -25.99
C PHE A 206 3.14 -4.21 -26.31
N PRO A 207 3.53 -4.26 -27.60
CA PRO A 207 4.93 -4.13 -27.99
C PRO A 207 5.47 -2.81 -27.43
N LYS A 208 6.67 -2.87 -26.84
CA LYS A 208 7.42 -1.66 -26.47
C LYS A 208 7.48 -0.78 -27.72
N GLY A 209 6.88 0.40 -27.64
CA GLY A 209 7.00 1.41 -28.68
C GLY A 209 8.47 1.58 -29.01
N SER A 210 8.83 1.41 -30.28
CA SER A 210 10.16 1.66 -30.80
C SER A 210 10.61 3.05 -30.35
N ALA A 211 11.67 3.10 -29.55
CA ALA A 211 12.50 4.30 -29.53
C ALA A 211 12.93 4.52 -30.99
N ALA A 212 12.44 5.60 -31.60
CA ALA A 212 12.94 6.03 -32.88
C ALA A 212 14.41 6.42 -32.67
N ASP A 213 15.29 5.61 -33.26
CA ASP A 213 16.66 5.98 -33.54
C ASP A 213 16.64 7.29 -34.33
N GLY A 214 17.04 8.38 -33.67
CA GLY A 214 17.28 9.68 -34.27
C GLY A 214 18.72 10.07 -34.06
N ALA A 215 19.65 9.37 -34.73
CA ALA A 215 21.02 9.80 -34.90
C ALA A 215 21.26 10.09 -36.39
N GLY A 216 21.69 11.32 -36.70
CA GLY A 216 22.41 11.62 -37.95
C GLY A 216 21.92 12.81 -38.77
N SER A 217 22.64 13.93 -38.61
CA SER A 217 23.16 14.83 -39.68
C SER A 217 22.19 15.44 -40.70
N GLU A 218 22.05 16.77 -40.66
CA GLU A 218 22.87 17.73 -41.43
C GLU A 218 23.05 19.03 -40.65
#